data_AF-A0A9W8LVK2-F1
#
_entry.id   AF-A0A9W8LVK2-F1
#
_cell.length_a   1.000
_cell.length_b   1.000
_cell.length_c   1.000
_cell.angle_alpha   90.00
_cell.angle_beta   90.00
_cell.angle_gamma   90.00
#
_symmetry.space_group_name_H-M   'P 1'
#
loop_
_entity.id
_entity.type
_entity.pdbx_description
1 polymer ?
#
loop_
_entity_poly.entity_id
_entity_poly.type
_entity_poly.pdbx_seq_one_letter_code
_entity_poly.pdbx_strand_id
1 'polypeptide(L)' 'MPGLEGTSNPSKVIVHPLVLLSVVDHYNRVAASSKKRVVGVLLGQVEGDSVNVANSFAGT' A
#
# COMPACT_ATOMS: atom_id res chain seq x y z
N MET A 1 7.71 -32.81 -13.34
CA MET A 1 7.39 -31.83 -12.29
C MET A 1 7.31 -30.47 -12.96
N PRO A 2 6.13 -29.83 -13.04
CA PRO A 2 6.01 -28.49 -13.59
C PRO A 2 6.72 -27.51 -12.66
N GLY A 3 7.56 -26.67 -13.26
CA GLY A 3 8.41 -25.71 -12.58
C GLY A 3 7.61 -24.58 -11.95
N LEU A 4 8.15 -24.04 -10.86
CA LEU A 4 7.76 -22.76 -10.29
C LEU A 4 8.23 -21.64 -11.21
N GLU A 5 7.50 -21.40 -12.28
CA GLU A 5 7.67 -20.24 -13.14
C GLU A 5 6.87 -19.06 -12.58
N GLY A 6 7.57 -18.05 -12.05
CA GLY A 6 7.03 -16.71 -11.85
C GLY A 6 7.00 -16.16 -10.42
N THR A 7 8.15 -16.01 -9.74
CA THR A 7 8.35 -14.84 -8.88
C THR A 7 8.62 -13.62 -9.77
N SER A 8 7.62 -13.18 -10.54
CA SER A 8 7.67 -11.85 -11.18
C SER A 8 7.29 -10.85 -10.10
N ASN A 9 8.27 -10.49 -9.28
CA ASN A 9 8.14 -9.39 -8.34
C ASN A 9 7.71 -8.17 -9.18
N PRO A 10 6.60 -7.50 -8.88
CA PRO A 10 6.20 -6.33 -9.66
C PRO A 10 7.34 -5.32 -9.60
N SER A 11 7.98 -5.04 -10.73
CA SER A 11 9.18 -4.19 -10.77
C SER A 11 8.83 -2.72 -10.53
N LYS A 12 7.53 -2.37 -10.55
CA LYS A 12 7.07 -0.98 -10.43
C LYS A 12 5.81 -0.86 -9.58
N VAL A 13 5.84 0.05 -8.61
CA VAL A 13 4.67 0.44 -7.81
C VAL A 13 4.42 1.93 -8.01
N ILE A 14 3.22 2.28 -8.47
CA ILE A 14 2.78 3.65 -8.69
C ILE A 14 1.79 3.98 -7.58
N VAL A 15 2.13 4.95 -6.74
CA VAL A 15 1.28 5.38 -5.63
C VAL A 15 0.73 6.77 -5.91
N HIS A 16 -0.59 6.92 -5.85
CA HIS A 16 -1.22 8.23 -5.99
C HIS A 16 -0.91 9.13 -4.77
N PRO A 17 -0.63 10.44 -4.96
CA PRO A 17 -0.30 11.35 -3.85
C PRO A 17 -1.36 11.43 -2.75
N LEU A 18 -2.64 11.23 -3.10
CA LEU A 18 -3.76 11.21 -2.15
C LEU A 18 -3.63 10.09 -1.11
N VAL A 19 -3.08 8.93 -1.50
CA VAL A 19 -2.88 7.78 -0.60
C VAL A 19 -1.83 8.09 0.45
N LEU A 20 -0.72 8.71 0.06
CA LEU A 20 0.34 9.12 0.99
C LEU A 20 -0.18 10.14 2.00
N LEU A 21 -0.96 11.12 1.55
CA LEU A 21 -1.59 12.09 2.42
C LEU A 21 -2.57 11.43 3.41
N SER A 22 -3.37 10.48 2.93
CA SER A 22 -4.34 9.76 3.76
C SER A 22 -3.66 8.92 4.86
N VAL A 23 -2.56 8.23 4.55
CA VAL A 23 -1.78 7.45 5.53
C VAL A 23 -1.14 8.36 6.59
N VAL A 24 -0.57 9.49 6.16
CA VAL A 24 0.07 10.46 7.08
C VAL A 24 -0.95 11.18 7.95
N ASP A 25 -2.09 11.58 7.39
CA ASP A 25 -3.20 12.16 8.16
C ASP A 25 -3.71 11.18 9.22
N HIS A 26 -3.92 9.92 8.83
CA HIS A 26 -4.39 8.90 9.74
C HIS A 26 -3.38 8.59 10.86
N TYR A 27 -2.09 8.52 10.53
CA TYR A 27 -1.03 8.41 11.54
C TYR A 27 -1.04 9.59 12.52
N ASN A 28 -1.16 10.82 12.00
CA ASN A 28 -1.21 12.02 12.83
C ASN A 28 -2.45 12.06 13.73
N ARG A 29 -3.58 11.50 13.30
CA ARG A 29 -4.80 11.46 14.12
C ARG A 29 -4.78 10.39 15.20
N VAL A 30 -4.19 9.22 14.94
CA VAL A 30 -4.28 8.05 15.84
C VAL A 30 -3.03 7.88 16.71
N ALA A 31 -1.85 8.18 16.17
CA ALA A 31 -0.58 7.82 16.79
C ALA A 31 0.40 8.99 16.97
N ALA A 32 0.01 10.24 16.71
CA ALA A 32 0.91 11.40 16.83
C ALA A 32 1.66 11.51 18.17
N SER A 33 1.09 10.98 19.26
CA SER A 33 1.69 11.02 20.60
C SER A 33 2.11 9.64 21.13
N SER A 34 1.95 8.57 20.35
CA SER A 34 2.27 7.21 20.76
C SER A 34 3.18 6.55 19.72
N LYS A 35 4.23 5.83 20.16
CA LYS A 35 5.09 5.01 19.27
C LYS A 35 4.37 3.81 18.62
N LYS A 36 3.05 3.88 18.52
CA LYS A 36 2.19 2.85 17.93
C LYS A 36 2.29 2.95 16.42
N ARG A 37 2.36 1.80 15.78
CA ARG A 37 2.35 1.68 14.32
C ARG A 37 0.91 1.58 13.88
N VAL A 38 0.59 2.27 12.80
CA VAL A 38 -0.74 2.25 12.20
C VAL A 38 -0.69 1.38 10.96
N VAL A 39 -1.69 0.52 10.81
CA VAL A 39 -1.76 -0.46 9.72
C VAL A 39 -3.02 -0.18 8.91
N GLY A 40 -2.92 -0.34 7.60
CA GLY A 40 -4.04 -0.11 6.70
C GLY A 40 -3.96 -1.03 5.50
N VAL A 41 -5.01 -1.00 4.69
CA VAL A 41 -5.13 -1.77 3.47
C VAL A 41 -4.96 -0.83 2.28
N LEU A 42 -4.15 -1.22 1.30
CA LEU A 42 -4.01 -0.51 0.04
C LEU A 42 -4.94 -1.14 -0.99
N LEU A 43 -5.64 -0.30 -1.74
CA LEU A 43 -6.59 -0.72 -2.77
C LEU A 43 -6.13 -0.16 -4.12
N GLY A 44 -6.16 -1.01 -5.12
CA GLY A 44 -5.59 -0.69 -6.42
C GLY A 44 -5.70 -1.85 -7.40
N GLN A 45 -5.00 -1.71 -8.52
CA GLN A 45 -4.99 -2.69 -9.61
C GLN A 45 -3.56 -3.15 -9.88
N VAL A 46 -3.41 -4.45 -10.14
CA VAL A 46 -2.14 -5.04 -10.60
C VAL A 46 -2.24 -5.19 -12.11
N GLU A 47 -1.41 -4.44 -12.84
CA GLU A 47 -1.34 -4.43 -14.29
C GLU A 47 -0.01 -5.08 -14.72
N GLY A 48 -0.04 -6.41 -14.89
CA GLY A 48 1.15 -7.20 -15.25
C GLY A 48 2.27 -7.04 -14.21
N ASP A 49 3.32 -6.31 -14.59
CA ASP A 49 4.50 -6.07 -13.75
C ASP A 49 4.42 -4.78 -12.92
N SER A 50 3.35 -4.00 -13.08
CA SER A 50 3.14 -2.73 -12.38
C SER A 50 1.95 -2.79 -11.43
N VAL A 51 2.11 -2.32 -10.20
CA VAL A 51 1.01 -2.17 -9.23
C VAL A 51 0.62 -0.70 -9.14
N ASN A 52 -0.63 -0.37 -9.47
CA ASN A 52 -1.18 0.97 -9.27
C ASN A 52 -1.99 0.99 -7.97
N VAL A 53 -1.57 1.84 -7.02
CA VAL A 53 -2.28 2.09 -5.77
C VAL A 53 -3.07 3.38 -5.88
N ALA A 54 -4.38 3.24 -6.12
CA ALA A 54 -5.31 4.36 -6.31
C ALA A 54 -5.95 4.81 -5.00
N ASN A 55 -6.08 3.92 -4.01
CA ASN A 55 -6.75 4.24 -2.75
C ASN A 55 -6.11 3.51 -1.54
N SER A 56 -6.42 3.99 -0.34
CA SER A 56 -5.99 3.38 0.93
C SER A 56 -7.10 3.45 1.97
N PHE A 57 -7.16 2.44 2.83
CA PHE A 57 -8.09 2.35 3.94
C PHE A 57 -7.34 2.15 5.25
N ALA A 58 -7.68 2.96 6.24
CA ALA A 58 -7.16 2.87 7.59
C ALA A 58 -7.83 1.72 8.37
N GLY A 59 -7.05 0.72 8.79
CA GLY A 59 -7.52 -0.31 9.73
C GLY A 59 -7.32 0.19 11.15
N THR A 60 -8.42 0.36 11.90
CA THR A 60 -8.38 0.82 13.30
C THR A 60 -8.02 -0.31 14.25
#